data_AF-A0A2N9EZ21-F1
#
_entry.id   AF-A0A2N9EZ21-F1
#
_cell.length_a   1.000
_cell.length_b   1.000
_cell.length_c   1.000
_cell.angle_alpha   90.00
_cell.angle_beta   90.00
_cell.angle_gamma   90.00
#
_symmetry.space_group_name_H-M   'P 1'
#
loop_
_entity.id
_entity.type
_entity.pdbx_description
1 polymer ?
#
loop_
_entity_poly.entity_id
_entity_poly.type
_entity_poly.pdbx_seq_one_letter_code
_entity_poly.pdbx_strand_id
1 'polypeptide(L)'
;MAILMAPHFCQRGAASFYFHCIISILTRTCPSNCPGHLKEDSDRPSPPSWIHEDLHPWAHTGITRDMVESAKWTTNLRNYSVHRAHRRCFGYCGDDDTLDIVFLDWSFWGWAEINIKPWKSLLKDLKEGNKRMRWMDREPYAYWKGNPTVALIRQQLIKCNVSDNQDWNACVYAQDWIRESQEGYKQSDLASQCIHRYKIYIEGSAWSVSEKYILACDSVSLLVKPHYYDFFTRGLMPVHHYWPIRNDDKCKSIKFAVDWGNSHKQKWTAVKRAEERKTCKRQESDRRGHRFGAGLGGSDAFAQGIGKAASDFIQEELKMEYVYDYMFHLLNEYAKLLTFKPIRPRKAIELCAETMACQAEGLQKKFFMESLENGPSYTSPCTMPNPYDPPSLHAILKRKENSIKQVELWEKNFWDNQNKQT
;
A
#
# COMPACT_ATOMS: atom_id res chain seq x y z
N MET A 1 29.13 -1.49 0.02
CA MET A 1 28.81 -0.07 0.27
C MET A 1 28.21 0.00 1.66
N ALA A 2 28.99 0.42 2.67
CA ALA A 2 28.48 0.54 4.04
C ALA A 2 27.54 1.76 4.09
N ILE A 3 26.24 1.52 3.99
CA ILE A 3 25.23 2.56 4.08
C ILE A 3 25.12 2.94 5.57
N LEU A 4 25.89 3.95 5.97
CA LEU A 4 25.59 4.74 7.17
C LEU A 4 24.31 5.52 6.90
N MET A 5 23.16 4.88 7.06
CA MET A 5 21.90 5.59 7.17
C MET A 5 21.32 5.32 8.55
N ALA A 6 21.32 6.36 9.36
CA ALA A 6 20.16 6.66 10.17
C ALA A 6 19.28 7.55 9.28
N PRO A 7 18.30 7.03 8.52
CA PRO A 7 17.22 7.87 8.06
C PRO A 7 16.50 8.30 9.34
N HIS A 8 16.60 9.58 9.68
CA HIS A 8 15.79 10.13 10.76
C HIS A 8 14.34 10.21 10.24
N PHE A 9 13.57 9.15 10.47
CA PHE A 9 12.16 9.06 10.09
C PHE A 9 11.31 10.06 10.88
N CYS A 10 10.50 10.86 10.19
CA CYS A 10 9.83 12.03 10.77
C CYS A 10 8.39 11.77 11.26
N GLN A 11 8.06 10.54 11.66
CA GLN A 11 6.73 10.16 12.16
C GLN A 11 6.65 9.97 13.68
N ARG A 12 5.49 10.31 14.25
CA ARG A 12 5.16 10.13 15.67
C ARG A 12 5.22 8.64 16.05
N GLY A 13 5.98 8.35 17.09
CA GLY A 13 5.88 7.08 17.82
C GLY A 13 6.97 6.05 17.59
N ALA A 14 8.13 6.40 17.02
CA ALA A 14 9.28 5.50 17.02
C ALA A 14 9.86 5.41 18.44
N ALA A 15 9.71 4.25 19.08
CA ALA A 15 10.40 3.91 20.30
C ALA A 15 11.90 4.24 20.15
N SER A 16 12.45 5.01 21.10
CA SER A 16 13.89 5.13 21.24
C SER A 16 14.45 3.77 21.65
N PHE A 17 14.88 2.96 20.68
CA PHE A 17 15.60 1.75 20.99
C PHE A 17 17.03 2.11 21.40
N TYR A 18 17.26 2.14 22.70
CA TYR A 18 18.60 2.12 23.27
C TYR A 18 19.16 0.71 23.07
N PHE A 19 20.06 0.53 22.10
CA PHE A 19 20.84 -0.69 21.98
C PHE A 19 22.18 -0.51 22.71
N HIS A 20 22.32 -1.17 23.86
CA HIS A 20 23.62 -1.40 24.48
C HIS A 20 24.37 -2.49 23.70
N CYS A 21 25.49 -2.14 23.08
CA CYS A 21 26.39 -3.10 22.47
C CYS A 21 27.31 -3.67 23.57
N ILE A 22 27.27 -4.99 23.80
CA ILE A 22 28.34 -5.69 24.51
C ILE A 22 29.47 -5.90 23.50
N ILE A 23 30.65 -5.36 23.81
CA ILE A 23 31.87 -5.50 23.04
C ILE A 23 32.36 -6.94 23.17
N SER A 24 32.11 -7.78 22.18
CA SER A 24 32.86 -9.02 21.97
C SER A 24 32.64 -9.52 20.54
N ILE A 25 33.76 -9.72 19.82
CA ILE A 25 33.89 -10.23 18.44
C ILE A 25 33.82 -9.15 17.34
N LEU A 26 34.75 -8.19 17.43
CA LEU A 26 35.24 -7.38 16.30
C LEU A 26 36.22 -8.23 15.45
N THR A 27 35.74 -9.07 14.54
CA THR A 27 36.59 -9.63 13.46
C THR A 27 35.87 -9.94 12.13
N ARG A 28 34.60 -9.54 11.93
CA ARG A 28 33.93 -9.69 10.63
C ARG A 28 33.74 -8.34 9.95
N THR A 29 34.72 -7.92 9.17
CA THR A 29 34.54 -6.93 8.11
C THR A 29 33.62 -7.49 7.03
N CYS A 30 32.68 -6.69 6.51
CA CYS A 30 31.88 -7.07 5.34
C CYS A 30 32.79 -7.60 4.22
N PRO A 31 32.41 -8.68 3.50
CA PRO A 31 33.25 -9.26 2.46
C PRO A 31 33.66 -8.22 1.42
N SER A 32 34.97 -8.07 1.20
CA SER A 32 35.56 -7.08 0.29
C SER A 32 35.43 -7.47 -1.19
N ASN A 33 34.98 -8.69 -1.49
CA ASN A 33 34.89 -9.21 -2.84
C ASN A 33 33.47 -9.04 -3.39
N CYS A 34 33.22 -7.90 -4.02
CA CYS A 34 32.11 -7.79 -4.97
C CYS A 34 32.45 -8.60 -6.23
N PRO A 35 31.51 -9.36 -6.82
CA PRO A 35 31.76 -10.12 -8.05
C PRO A 35 32.16 -9.18 -9.20
N GLY A 36 33.28 -9.46 -9.87
CA GLY A 36 33.83 -8.62 -10.94
C GLY A 36 33.10 -8.73 -12.29
N HIS A 37 31.99 -9.45 -12.37
CA HIS A 37 31.18 -9.57 -13.58
C HIS A 37 29.71 -9.49 -13.20
N LEU A 38 29.17 -8.27 -13.23
CA LEU A 38 27.74 -8.04 -13.12
C LEU A 38 27.09 -8.41 -14.46
N LYS A 39 26.02 -9.20 -14.43
CA LYS A 39 25.20 -9.41 -15.62
C LYS A 39 24.26 -8.22 -15.79
N GLU A 40 24.26 -7.64 -16.98
CA GLU A 40 23.30 -6.61 -17.36
C GLU A 40 21.97 -7.29 -17.70
N ASP A 41 20.89 -6.85 -17.07
CA ASP A 41 19.56 -7.42 -17.23
C ASP A 41 18.71 -6.39 -18.01
N SER A 42 18.69 -6.53 -19.33
CA SER A 42 18.02 -5.60 -20.25
C SER A 42 16.50 -5.63 -20.17
N ASP A 43 15.93 -6.64 -19.50
CA ASP A 43 14.48 -6.87 -19.42
C ASP A 43 13.86 -6.34 -18.11
N ARG A 44 14.65 -5.65 -17.26
CA ARG A 44 14.14 -5.13 -15.98
C ARG A 44 13.37 -3.81 -16.16
N PRO A 45 12.07 -3.74 -15.79
CA PRO A 45 11.29 -2.50 -15.78
C PRO A 45 11.97 -1.39 -14.97
N SER A 46 11.87 -0.17 -15.46
CA SER A 46 12.49 1.02 -14.87
C SER A 46 11.81 1.43 -13.56
N PRO A 47 12.56 1.81 -12.51
CA PRO A 47 12.00 2.36 -11.28
C PRO A 47 11.11 3.56 -11.56
N PRO A 48 10.16 3.90 -10.66
CA PRO A 48 9.31 5.06 -10.86
C PRO A 48 10.13 6.35 -10.98
N SER A 49 9.91 7.13 -12.05
CA SER A 49 10.63 8.42 -12.27
C SER A 49 10.34 9.47 -11.19
N TRP A 50 9.45 9.19 -10.24
CA TRP A 50 9.08 10.06 -9.13
C TRP A 50 10.25 10.41 -8.19
N ILE A 51 11.33 9.62 -8.18
CA ILE A 51 12.55 9.96 -7.43
C ILE A 51 13.09 11.33 -7.88
N HIS A 52 13.05 11.62 -9.19
CA HIS A 52 13.51 12.91 -9.72
C HIS A 52 12.61 14.05 -9.24
N GLU A 53 11.30 13.84 -9.21
CA GLU A 53 10.35 14.83 -8.71
C GLU A 53 10.56 15.12 -7.21
N ASP A 54 10.76 14.07 -6.40
CA ASP A 54 11.00 14.21 -4.96
C ASP A 54 12.30 14.95 -4.65
N LEU A 55 13.32 14.78 -5.51
CA LEU A 55 14.63 15.40 -5.34
C LEU A 55 14.79 16.74 -6.10
N HIS A 56 13.88 17.06 -7.02
CA HIS A 56 13.89 18.27 -7.83
C HIS A 56 14.08 19.57 -7.02
N PRO A 57 13.49 19.74 -5.82
CA PRO A 57 13.69 20.95 -5.01
C PRO A 57 15.16 21.28 -4.70
N TRP A 58 16.06 20.28 -4.74
CA TRP A 58 17.49 20.45 -4.46
C TRP A 58 18.38 20.31 -5.68
N ALA A 59 17.82 20.13 -6.88
CA ALA A 59 18.60 19.91 -8.11
C ALA A 59 19.61 21.03 -8.41
N HIS A 60 19.27 22.29 -8.08
CA HIS A 60 20.14 23.44 -8.33
C HIS A 60 20.93 23.91 -7.10
N THR A 61 20.35 23.82 -5.91
CA THR A 61 20.98 24.32 -4.67
C THR A 61 21.89 23.29 -4.01
N GLY A 62 21.64 22.01 -4.29
CA GLY A 62 22.16 20.90 -3.50
C GLY A 62 21.63 20.89 -2.06
N ILE A 63 22.15 19.97 -1.26
CA ILE A 63 21.79 19.73 0.14
C ILE A 63 23.02 20.01 1.01
N THR A 64 22.94 21.06 1.83
CA THR A 64 24.05 21.49 2.69
C THR A 64 24.08 20.75 4.03
N ARG A 65 25.21 20.84 4.73
CA ARG A 65 25.36 20.28 6.09
C ARG A 65 24.32 20.85 7.05
N ASP A 66 24.13 22.18 7.03
CA ASP A 66 23.19 22.87 7.92
C ASP A 66 21.74 22.41 7.69
N MET A 67 21.38 22.12 6.43
CA MET A 67 20.06 21.55 6.10
C MET A 67 19.87 20.19 6.76
N VAL A 68 20.87 19.29 6.69
CA VAL A 68 20.81 17.97 7.32
C VAL A 68 20.84 18.05 8.85
N GLU A 69 21.61 18.98 9.42
CA GLU A 69 21.73 19.13 10.88
C GLU A 69 20.51 19.81 11.49
N SER A 70 19.90 20.79 10.82
CA SER A 70 18.65 21.42 11.25
C SER A 70 17.48 20.42 11.28
N ALA A 71 17.45 19.46 10.34
CA ALA A 71 16.43 18.41 10.28
C ALA A 71 16.42 17.51 11.53
N LYS A 72 17.57 17.33 12.22
CA LYS A 72 17.68 16.55 13.47
C LYS A 72 16.94 17.18 14.64
N TRP A 73 16.79 18.50 14.65
CA TRP A 73 16.09 19.21 15.73
C TRP A 73 14.57 19.14 15.55
N THR A 74 14.09 19.15 14.31
CA THR A 74 12.66 19.04 13.97
C THR A 74 12.05 17.66 14.23
N THR A 75 12.84 16.59 14.28
CA THR A 75 12.36 15.23 14.59
C THR A 75 12.14 15.00 16.09
N ASN A 76 12.70 15.85 16.95
CA ASN A 76 12.56 15.76 18.42
C ASN A 76 11.40 16.61 18.99
N LEU A 77 10.80 17.51 18.20
CA LEU A 77 9.74 18.41 18.69
C LEU A 77 8.35 17.77 18.57
N ARG A 78 7.64 17.67 19.70
CA ARG A 78 6.26 17.13 19.82
C ARG A 78 5.17 18.07 19.28
N ASN A 79 5.47 19.33 18.96
CA ASN A 79 4.48 20.34 18.57
C ASN A 79 4.38 20.51 17.04
N TYR A 80 3.17 20.31 16.52
CA TYR A 80 2.87 20.01 15.11
C TYR A 80 2.52 21.23 14.24
N SER A 81 2.52 22.46 14.78
CA SER A 81 1.81 23.58 14.14
C SER A 81 2.70 24.60 13.42
N VAL A 82 4.03 24.61 13.65
CA VAL A 82 4.91 25.73 13.22
C VAL A 82 5.95 25.34 12.15
N HIS A 83 6.14 24.05 11.85
CA HIS A 83 7.25 23.59 10.99
C HIS A 83 6.86 22.76 9.76
N ARG A 84 5.61 22.83 9.29
CA ARG A 84 5.19 22.08 8.08
C ARG A 84 5.99 22.47 6.83
N ALA A 85 6.32 23.75 6.66
CA ALA A 85 6.97 24.29 5.46
C ALA A 85 8.48 23.99 5.32
N HIS A 86 9.11 23.27 6.26
CA HIS A 86 10.57 23.07 6.28
C HIS A 86 11.00 21.62 6.53
N ARG A 87 10.09 20.65 6.47
CA ARG A 87 10.46 19.24 6.65
C ARG A 87 11.10 18.72 5.36
N ARG A 88 12.39 18.44 5.45
CA ARG A 88 13.27 17.97 4.37
C ARG A 88 13.88 16.64 4.82
N CYS A 89 12.99 15.68 5.05
CA CYS A 89 13.31 14.40 5.68
C CYS A 89 12.78 13.27 4.81
N PHE A 90 13.38 12.09 4.98
CA PHE A 90 12.79 10.87 4.47
C PHE A 90 11.50 10.57 5.25
N GLY A 91 10.38 10.60 4.54
CA GLY A 91 9.05 10.29 5.04
C GLY A 91 8.57 9.00 4.39
N TYR A 92 7.81 8.21 5.13
CA TYR A 92 7.17 7.02 4.56
C TYR A 92 6.00 7.34 3.62
N CYS A 93 5.59 8.60 3.59
CA CYS A 93 4.66 9.18 2.63
C CYS A 93 5.05 10.64 2.40
N GLY A 94 4.56 11.22 1.31
CA GLY A 94 4.53 12.66 1.10
C GLY A 94 3.11 13.15 0.85
N ASP A 95 2.95 14.46 0.82
CA ASP A 95 1.75 15.16 0.36
C ASP A 95 2.16 16.32 -0.56
N ASP A 96 1.20 17.04 -1.12
CA ASP A 96 1.48 18.15 -2.05
C ASP A 96 1.91 19.44 -1.32
N ASP A 97 1.75 19.50 0.00
CA ASP A 97 2.05 20.66 0.84
C ASP A 97 3.45 20.59 1.48
N THR A 98 4.11 19.41 1.45
CA THR A 98 5.42 19.18 2.04
C THR A 98 6.49 18.81 1.00
N LEU A 99 7.77 18.89 1.43
CA LEU A 99 8.93 18.48 0.64
C LEU A 99 9.53 17.19 1.22
N ASP A 100 8.68 16.27 1.69
CA ASP A 100 9.12 14.98 2.19
C ASP A 100 9.65 14.12 1.04
N ILE A 101 10.81 13.51 1.23
CA ILE A 101 11.38 12.56 0.27
C ILE A 101 10.78 11.19 0.58
N VAL A 102 10.00 10.63 -0.33
CA VAL A 102 9.27 9.41 -0.05
C VAL A 102 10.23 8.22 0.00
N PHE A 103 10.35 7.65 1.20
CA PHE A 103 11.06 6.42 1.48
C PHE A 103 10.07 5.32 1.82
N LEU A 104 10.52 4.09 1.63
CA LEU A 104 9.68 2.92 1.85
C LEU A 104 9.47 2.60 3.33
N ASP A 105 8.31 2.02 3.62
CA ASP A 105 7.87 1.70 4.97
C ASP A 105 8.46 0.39 5.51
N TRP A 106 8.51 0.24 6.83
CA TRP A 106 9.14 -0.93 7.47
C TRP A 106 8.41 -2.26 7.18
N SER A 107 7.13 -2.21 6.84
CA SER A 107 6.30 -3.42 6.68
C SER A 107 6.68 -4.29 5.47
N PHE A 108 7.55 -3.81 4.57
CA PHE A 108 8.13 -4.65 3.51
C PHE A 108 8.96 -5.82 4.08
N TRP A 109 9.59 -5.63 5.24
CA TRP A 109 10.32 -6.68 5.98
C TRP A 109 9.44 -7.40 7.02
N GLY A 110 8.15 -7.04 7.10
CA GLY A 110 7.16 -7.63 7.99
C GLY A 110 6.83 -6.76 9.20
N TRP A 111 5.77 -7.14 9.89
CA TRP A 111 5.28 -6.50 11.11
C TRP A 111 4.95 -7.59 12.13
N ALA A 112 5.97 -7.99 12.89
CA ALA A 112 5.91 -9.15 13.79
C ALA A 112 4.88 -8.98 14.91
N GLU A 113 4.73 -7.77 15.42
CA GLU A 113 3.83 -7.40 16.51
C GLU A 113 2.37 -7.74 16.21
N ILE A 114 1.97 -7.67 14.94
CA ILE A 114 0.62 -8.01 14.47
C ILE A 114 0.62 -9.17 13.47
N ASN A 115 1.69 -9.97 13.45
CA ASN A 115 1.83 -11.18 12.65
C ASN A 115 1.62 -10.99 11.13
N ILE A 116 2.03 -9.85 10.58
CA ILE A 116 2.08 -9.63 9.13
C ILE A 116 3.45 -10.06 8.61
N LYS A 117 3.46 -11.07 7.73
CA LYS A 117 4.68 -11.64 7.15
C LYS A 117 5.46 -10.63 6.30
N PRO A 118 6.77 -10.87 6.09
CA PRO A 118 7.56 -10.13 5.10
C PRO A 118 6.91 -10.16 3.72
N TRP A 119 7.07 -9.08 2.98
CA TRP A 119 6.32 -8.83 1.75
C TRP A 119 6.50 -9.90 0.69
N LYS A 120 7.73 -10.41 0.51
CA LYS A 120 8.05 -11.49 -0.44
C LYS A 120 7.19 -12.75 -0.23
N SER A 121 6.90 -13.10 1.02
CA SER A 121 6.11 -14.28 1.36
C SER A 121 4.62 -13.96 1.41
N LEU A 122 4.26 -12.81 1.97
CA LEU A 122 2.88 -12.35 1.98
C LEU A 122 2.30 -12.17 0.57
N LEU A 123 3.10 -11.69 -0.38
CA LEU A 123 2.69 -11.52 -1.77
C LEU A 123 2.31 -12.86 -2.43
N LYS A 124 3.03 -13.94 -2.09
CA LYS A 124 2.70 -15.31 -2.52
C LYS A 124 1.40 -15.79 -1.89
N ASP A 125 1.25 -15.58 -0.58
CA ASP A 125 0.03 -15.97 0.15
C ASP A 125 -1.21 -15.24 -0.40
N LEU A 126 -1.08 -13.96 -0.75
CA LEU A 126 -2.14 -13.17 -1.38
C LEU A 126 -2.49 -13.71 -2.77
N LYS A 127 -1.48 -14.02 -3.59
CA LYS A 127 -1.66 -14.63 -4.91
C LYS A 127 -2.36 -16.00 -4.83
N GLU A 128 -2.05 -16.79 -3.82
CA GLU A 128 -2.74 -18.06 -3.55
C GLU A 128 -4.15 -17.83 -2.99
N GLY A 129 -4.31 -16.85 -2.10
CA GLY A 129 -5.59 -16.40 -1.55
C GLY A 129 -6.59 -16.02 -2.63
N ASN A 130 -6.15 -15.27 -3.63
CA ASN A 130 -6.98 -14.87 -4.77
C ASN A 130 -7.52 -16.05 -5.58
N LYS A 131 -6.80 -17.18 -5.62
CA LYS A 131 -7.21 -18.40 -6.32
C LYS A 131 -8.24 -19.24 -5.54
N ARG A 132 -8.41 -18.98 -4.23
CA ARG A 132 -9.31 -19.77 -3.38
C ARG A 132 -10.78 -19.58 -3.76
N MET A 133 -11.14 -18.40 -4.28
CA MET A 133 -12.52 -18.05 -4.61
C MET A 133 -12.56 -17.29 -5.94
N ARG A 134 -13.38 -17.77 -6.89
CA ARG A 134 -13.57 -17.09 -8.17
C ARG A 134 -14.30 -15.77 -7.94
N TRP A 135 -14.02 -14.78 -8.78
CA TRP A 135 -14.69 -13.46 -8.76
C TRP A 135 -16.21 -13.54 -8.59
N MET A 136 -16.87 -14.41 -9.35
CA MET A 136 -18.33 -14.56 -9.32
C MET A 136 -18.88 -15.06 -7.99
N ASP A 137 -18.09 -15.82 -7.24
CA ASP A 137 -18.45 -16.42 -5.97
C ASP A 137 -18.13 -15.49 -4.77
N ARG A 138 -17.47 -14.34 -5.03
CA ARG A 138 -17.14 -13.34 -3.99
C ARG A 138 -18.35 -12.52 -3.59
N GLU A 139 -18.38 -12.11 -2.33
CA GLU A 139 -19.42 -11.28 -1.76
C GLU A 139 -19.50 -9.92 -2.48
N PRO A 140 -20.68 -9.51 -2.98
CA PRO A 140 -20.82 -8.34 -3.85
C PRO A 140 -20.94 -7.01 -3.07
N TYR A 141 -20.35 -6.94 -1.87
CA TYR A 141 -20.37 -5.77 -1.00
C TYR A 141 -18.98 -5.13 -0.88
N ALA A 142 -18.94 -3.84 -0.58
CA ALA A 142 -17.72 -3.16 -0.19
C ALA A 142 -17.32 -3.57 1.23
N TYR A 143 -16.06 -3.94 1.41
CA TYR A 143 -15.55 -4.43 2.68
C TYR A 143 -14.44 -3.55 3.25
N TRP A 144 -14.52 -3.27 4.54
CA TRP A 144 -13.44 -2.68 5.31
C TRP A 144 -13.37 -3.27 6.71
N LYS A 145 -12.16 -3.56 7.19
CA LYS A 145 -11.88 -3.93 8.58
C LYS A 145 -10.66 -3.16 9.05
N GLY A 146 -10.78 -2.43 10.15
CA GLY A 146 -9.68 -1.62 10.66
C GLY A 146 -10.01 -0.86 11.93
N ASN A 147 -9.02 -0.20 12.52
CA ASN A 147 -9.22 0.59 13.72
C ASN A 147 -9.83 1.96 13.37
N PRO A 148 -11.06 2.27 13.80
CA PRO A 148 -11.71 3.55 13.51
C PRO A 148 -11.22 4.70 14.39
N THR A 149 -10.63 4.44 15.56
CA THR A 149 -10.31 5.49 16.53
C THR A 149 -9.10 6.34 16.14
N VAL A 150 -8.29 5.86 15.20
CA VAL A 150 -7.05 6.53 14.76
C VAL A 150 -7.28 7.80 13.94
N ALA A 151 -8.45 7.94 13.30
CA ALA A 151 -8.73 9.09 12.44
C ALA A 151 -10.23 9.37 12.31
N LEU A 152 -10.59 10.67 12.25
CA LEU A 152 -11.98 11.10 12.10
C LEU A 152 -12.63 10.55 10.82
N ILE A 153 -11.88 10.47 9.72
CA ILE A 153 -12.40 9.95 8.44
C ILE A 153 -12.81 8.47 8.54
N ARG A 154 -12.15 7.68 9.39
CA ARG A 154 -12.51 6.27 9.65
C ARG A 154 -13.73 6.16 10.56
N GLN A 155 -13.85 7.04 11.55
CA GLN A 155 -15.08 7.12 12.36
C GLN A 155 -16.30 7.46 11.50
N GLN A 156 -16.12 8.33 10.49
CA GLN A 156 -17.17 8.62 9.52
C GLN A 156 -17.47 7.41 8.62
N LEU A 157 -16.47 6.63 8.20
CA LEU A 157 -16.68 5.43 7.39
C LEU A 157 -17.54 4.37 8.09
N ILE A 158 -17.43 4.23 9.42
CA ILE A 158 -18.27 3.33 10.21
C ILE A 158 -19.77 3.64 10.04
N LYS A 159 -20.13 4.92 9.81
CA LYS A 159 -21.52 5.34 9.57
C LYS A 159 -22.07 4.87 8.22
N CYS A 160 -21.21 4.38 7.32
CA CYS A 160 -21.64 3.76 6.06
C CYS A 160 -22.08 2.29 6.24
N ASN A 161 -22.00 1.72 7.43
CA ASN A 161 -22.52 0.38 7.67
C ASN A 161 -24.07 0.37 7.56
N VAL A 162 -24.66 -0.80 7.36
CA VAL A 162 -26.11 -0.96 7.24
C VAL A 162 -26.83 -0.45 8.49
N SER A 163 -27.96 0.23 8.26
CA SER A 163 -28.90 0.69 9.29
C SER A 163 -30.32 0.30 8.87
N ASP A 164 -31.29 0.36 9.79
CA ASP A 164 -32.68 -0.06 9.55
C ASP A 164 -33.31 0.62 8.32
N ASN A 165 -32.89 1.85 8.03
CA ASN A 165 -33.47 2.68 6.96
C ASN A 165 -32.55 2.86 5.74
N GLN A 166 -31.29 2.43 5.81
CA GLN A 166 -30.30 2.74 4.79
C GLN A 166 -29.24 1.64 4.68
N ASP A 167 -29.10 1.11 3.46
CA ASP A 167 -28.05 0.18 3.07
C ASP A 167 -27.14 0.83 2.01
N TRP A 168 -25.86 0.98 2.35
CA TRP A 168 -24.83 1.53 1.48
C TRP A 168 -24.08 0.45 0.67
N ASN A 169 -24.49 -0.82 0.77
CA ASN A 169 -23.76 -1.99 0.28
C ASN A 169 -22.32 -2.08 0.81
N ALA A 170 -22.10 -1.62 2.04
CA ALA A 170 -20.79 -1.57 2.68
C ALA A 170 -20.80 -2.31 4.03
N CYS A 171 -19.95 -3.33 4.14
CA CYS A 171 -19.67 -4.09 5.34
C CYS A 171 -18.41 -3.52 6.01
N VAL A 172 -18.61 -2.66 7.03
CA VAL A 172 -17.53 -1.93 7.72
C VAL A 172 -17.40 -2.44 9.16
N TYR A 173 -16.25 -3.00 9.50
CA TYR A 173 -15.99 -3.63 10.80
C TYR A 173 -14.89 -2.92 11.58
N ALA A 174 -15.16 -2.63 12.86
CA ALA A 174 -14.14 -2.14 13.77
C ALA A 174 -13.22 -3.29 14.22
N GLN A 175 -11.92 -3.08 14.05
CA GLN A 175 -10.88 -4.00 14.49
C GLN A 175 -10.50 -3.69 15.95
N ASP A 176 -10.67 -4.67 16.84
CA ASP A 176 -10.16 -4.61 18.21
C ASP A 176 -8.80 -5.33 18.28
N TRP A 177 -7.72 -4.53 18.35
CA TRP A 177 -6.36 -5.04 18.41
C TRP A 177 -6.05 -5.79 19.72
N ILE A 178 -6.73 -5.47 20.81
CA ILE A 178 -6.51 -6.15 22.10
C ILE A 178 -7.03 -7.59 21.99
N ARG A 179 -8.25 -7.76 21.48
CA ARG A 179 -8.84 -9.09 21.28
C ARG A 179 -8.05 -9.90 20.24
N GLU A 180 -7.65 -9.26 19.14
CA GLU A 180 -6.94 -9.95 18.08
C GLU A 180 -5.53 -10.39 18.49
N SER A 181 -4.86 -9.60 19.35
CA SER A 181 -3.61 -10.03 19.98
C SER A 181 -3.79 -11.27 20.85
N GLN A 182 -4.92 -11.39 21.57
CA GLN A 182 -5.22 -12.58 22.41
C GLN A 182 -5.53 -13.81 21.57
N GLU A 183 -6.17 -13.64 20.41
CA GLU A 183 -6.54 -14.73 19.49
C GLU A 183 -5.41 -15.11 18.50
N GLY A 184 -4.27 -14.41 18.54
CA GLY A 184 -3.13 -14.63 17.66
C GLY A 184 -3.36 -14.17 16.22
N TYR A 185 -4.17 -13.13 16.04
CA TYR A 185 -4.46 -12.48 14.75
C TYR A 185 -5.07 -13.38 13.67
N LYS A 186 -5.66 -14.53 14.05
CA LYS A 186 -6.24 -15.50 13.11
C LYS A 186 -7.35 -14.90 12.24
N GLN A 187 -8.11 -13.96 12.78
CA GLN A 187 -9.20 -13.26 12.08
C GLN A 187 -8.71 -12.05 11.26
N SER A 188 -7.40 -11.81 11.22
CA SER A 188 -6.75 -10.69 10.54
C SER A 188 -5.74 -11.13 9.49
N ASP A 189 -5.70 -12.43 9.15
CA ASP A 189 -4.91 -12.94 8.04
C ASP A 189 -5.34 -12.28 6.72
N LEU A 190 -4.42 -11.58 6.06
CA LEU A 190 -4.72 -10.74 4.90
C LEU A 190 -5.14 -11.57 3.68
N ALA A 191 -4.52 -12.73 3.46
CA ALA A 191 -4.82 -13.62 2.34
C ALA A 191 -6.22 -14.25 2.44
N SER A 192 -6.73 -14.46 3.66
CA SER A 192 -8.09 -14.94 3.89
C SER A 192 -9.18 -13.89 3.62
N GLN A 193 -8.82 -12.60 3.54
CA GLN A 193 -9.78 -11.49 3.42
C GLN A 193 -10.12 -11.13 1.96
N CYS A 194 -9.55 -11.81 0.95
CA CYS A 194 -9.81 -11.57 -0.47
C CYS A 194 -11.12 -12.26 -0.96
N ILE A 195 -12.18 -12.24 -0.15
CA ILE A 195 -13.48 -12.89 -0.44
C ILE A 195 -14.59 -11.92 -0.87
N HIS A 196 -14.32 -10.62 -0.83
CA HIS A 196 -15.26 -9.57 -1.25
C HIS A 196 -14.85 -9.01 -2.61
N ARG A 197 -15.83 -8.63 -3.44
CA ARG A 197 -15.57 -8.02 -4.76
C ARG A 197 -14.96 -6.63 -4.65
N TYR A 198 -15.32 -5.88 -3.62
CA TYR A 198 -14.86 -4.50 -3.42
C TYR A 198 -14.19 -4.36 -2.05
N LYS A 199 -13.03 -3.72 -1.99
CA LYS A 199 -12.29 -3.45 -0.76
C LYS A 199 -12.04 -1.96 -0.62
N ILE A 200 -12.38 -1.39 0.53
CA ILE A 200 -12.24 0.05 0.76
C ILE A 200 -10.84 0.33 1.30
N TYR A 201 -10.16 1.28 0.68
CA TYR A 201 -8.98 1.91 1.25
C TYR A 201 -9.35 3.28 1.81
N ILE A 202 -8.91 3.55 3.04
CA ILE A 202 -9.03 4.84 3.69
C ILE A 202 -7.83 5.08 4.60
N GLU A 203 -7.35 6.31 4.57
CA GLU A 203 -6.22 6.77 5.37
C GLU A 203 -6.51 6.68 6.88
N GLY A 204 -5.44 6.71 7.66
CA GLY A 204 -5.47 6.76 9.12
C GLY A 204 -5.03 8.13 9.61
N SER A 205 -4.07 8.16 10.54
CA SER A 205 -3.42 9.41 10.94
C SER A 205 -2.60 10.04 9.81
N ALA A 206 -2.13 9.20 8.87
CA ALA A 206 -1.46 9.56 7.62
C ALA A 206 -1.85 8.50 6.55
N TRP A 207 -0.96 8.18 5.60
CA TRP A 207 -1.15 7.01 4.72
C TRP A 207 -1.34 5.72 5.53
N SER A 208 -2.00 4.72 4.93
CA SER A 208 -2.26 3.43 5.58
C SER A 208 -1.53 2.31 4.85
N VAL A 209 -0.71 1.56 5.59
CA VAL A 209 0.05 0.38 5.09
C VAL A 209 -0.85 -0.65 4.39
N SER A 210 -2.15 -0.68 4.73
CA SER A 210 -3.14 -1.57 4.15
C SER A 210 -3.34 -1.42 2.64
N GLU A 211 -2.94 -0.30 2.02
CA GLU A 211 -3.19 -0.02 0.60
C GLU A 211 -2.66 -1.14 -0.31
N LYS A 212 -1.37 -1.49 -0.18
CA LYS A 212 -0.75 -2.54 -0.99
C LYS A 212 -1.40 -3.91 -0.79
N TYR A 213 -1.88 -4.20 0.43
CA TYR A 213 -2.58 -5.47 0.73
C TYR A 213 -3.98 -5.51 0.12
N ILE A 214 -4.66 -4.36 0.05
CA ILE A 214 -5.99 -4.23 -0.55
C ILE A 214 -5.89 -4.39 -2.08
N LEU A 215 -4.93 -3.69 -2.70
CA LEU A 215 -4.70 -3.74 -4.14
C LEU A 215 -4.31 -5.15 -4.62
N ALA A 216 -3.63 -5.94 -3.77
CA ALA A 216 -3.21 -7.31 -4.09
C ALA A 216 -4.33 -8.37 -4.07
N CYS A 217 -5.59 -8.04 -3.76
CA CYS A 217 -6.66 -9.04 -3.53
C CYS A 217 -7.48 -9.46 -4.77
N ASP A 218 -7.12 -9.07 -6.01
CA ASP A 218 -7.98 -9.19 -7.20
C ASP A 218 -9.40 -8.57 -6.99
N SER A 219 -9.58 -7.75 -5.96
CA SER A 219 -10.80 -7.04 -5.63
C SER A 219 -10.72 -5.63 -6.18
N VAL A 220 -11.86 -5.05 -6.58
CA VAL A 220 -11.91 -3.62 -6.90
C VAL A 220 -11.54 -2.84 -5.66
N SER A 221 -10.44 -2.09 -5.74
CA SER A 221 -9.99 -1.24 -4.65
C SER A 221 -10.72 0.10 -4.74
N LEU A 222 -11.58 0.37 -3.76
CA LEU A 222 -12.32 1.61 -3.60
C LEU A 222 -11.45 2.57 -2.78
N LEU A 223 -10.72 3.47 -3.43
CA LEU A 223 -9.80 4.39 -2.77
C LEU A 223 -10.54 5.68 -2.40
N VAL A 224 -10.84 5.86 -1.10
CA VAL A 224 -11.29 7.15 -0.58
C VAL A 224 -10.17 8.16 -0.82
N LYS A 225 -10.48 9.25 -1.53
CA LYS A 225 -9.52 10.25 -2.05
C LYS A 225 -8.36 10.45 -1.06
N PRO A 226 -7.18 9.90 -1.35
CA PRO A 226 -6.04 10.01 -0.44
C PRO A 226 -5.49 11.43 -0.45
N HIS A 227 -4.97 11.86 0.69
CA HIS A 227 -4.18 13.08 0.82
C HIS A 227 -2.69 12.80 0.68
N TYR A 228 -2.25 11.62 1.13
CA TYR A 228 -0.86 11.19 1.09
C TYR A 228 -0.61 10.23 -0.06
N TYR A 229 0.61 10.26 -0.57
CA TYR A 229 1.12 9.27 -1.52
C TYR A 229 2.34 8.55 -0.93
N ASP A 230 2.50 7.28 -1.31
CA ASP A 230 3.70 6.47 -1.12
C ASP A 230 4.39 6.22 -2.48
N PHE A 231 5.61 5.69 -2.49
CA PHE A 231 6.52 5.68 -3.65
C PHE A 231 5.94 5.03 -4.91
N PHE A 232 5.04 4.03 -4.75
CA PHE A 232 4.40 3.35 -5.88
C PHE A 232 3.00 3.91 -6.22
N THR A 233 2.34 4.59 -5.27
CA THR A 233 0.93 5.01 -5.41
C THR A 233 0.73 6.04 -6.53
N ARG A 234 1.76 6.84 -6.80
CA ARG A 234 1.79 7.77 -7.94
C ARG A 234 1.80 7.05 -9.30
N GLY A 235 2.11 5.77 -9.36
CA GLY A 235 1.94 4.93 -10.56
C GLY A 235 0.49 4.48 -10.80
N LEU A 236 -0.39 4.58 -9.79
CA LEU A 236 -1.77 4.10 -9.90
C LEU A 236 -2.64 5.05 -10.75
N MET A 237 -3.56 4.47 -11.51
CA MET A 237 -4.44 5.17 -12.45
C MET A 237 -5.91 4.92 -12.05
N PRO A 238 -6.70 5.99 -11.82
CA PRO A 238 -8.13 5.84 -11.54
C PRO A 238 -8.84 5.16 -12.72
N VAL A 239 -9.81 4.30 -12.40
CA VAL A 239 -10.62 3.52 -13.36
C VAL A 239 -9.82 2.46 -14.13
N HIS A 240 -8.54 2.27 -13.79
CA HIS A 240 -7.70 1.17 -14.29
C HIS A 240 -7.19 0.30 -13.14
N HIS A 241 -6.53 0.90 -12.15
CA HIS A 241 -6.02 0.20 -10.97
C HIS A 241 -6.94 0.32 -9.75
N TYR A 242 -7.83 1.30 -9.72
CA TYR A 242 -8.74 1.49 -8.59
C TYR A 242 -9.97 2.30 -8.98
N TRP A 243 -11.00 2.27 -8.14
CA TRP A 243 -12.17 3.13 -8.26
C TRP A 243 -12.07 4.30 -7.28
N PRO A 244 -12.10 5.56 -7.74
CA PRO A 244 -12.00 6.72 -6.85
C PRO A 244 -13.30 6.91 -6.06
N ILE A 245 -13.17 7.17 -4.76
CA ILE A 245 -14.28 7.47 -3.86
C ILE A 245 -14.12 8.86 -3.28
N ARG A 246 -15.19 9.65 -3.32
CA ARG A 246 -15.23 10.99 -2.73
C ARG A 246 -15.06 10.95 -1.22
N ASN A 247 -14.23 11.84 -0.67
CA ASN A 247 -14.05 11.92 0.78
C ASN A 247 -15.19 12.70 1.47
N ASP A 248 -15.86 13.63 0.81
CA ASP A 248 -16.95 14.41 1.40
C ASP A 248 -18.28 13.63 1.50
N ASP A 249 -18.64 12.84 0.47
CA ASP A 249 -19.85 12.00 0.45
C ASP A 249 -19.54 10.51 0.22
N LYS A 250 -18.61 9.98 1.02
CA LYS A 250 -18.04 8.63 0.86
C LYS A 250 -19.07 7.51 0.85
N CYS A 251 -20.13 7.56 1.67
CA CYS A 251 -21.11 6.47 1.73
C CYS A 251 -21.92 6.36 0.43
N LYS A 252 -22.37 7.50 -0.14
CA LYS A 252 -23.07 7.51 -1.44
C LYS A 252 -22.15 7.10 -2.57
N SER A 253 -20.91 7.58 -2.55
CA SER A 253 -19.93 7.26 -3.59
C SER A 253 -19.55 5.77 -3.55
N ILE A 254 -19.42 5.16 -2.37
CA ILE A 254 -19.24 3.70 -2.21
C ILE A 254 -20.46 2.95 -2.75
N LYS A 255 -21.67 3.36 -2.36
CA LYS A 255 -22.90 2.70 -2.82
C LYS A 255 -23.02 2.75 -4.34
N PHE A 256 -22.76 3.91 -4.94
CA PHE A 256 -22.75 4.06 -6.39
C PHE A 256 -21.73 3.11 -7.04
N ALA A 257 -20.48 3.07 -6.55
CA ALA A 257 -19.44 2.19 -7.11
C ALA A 257 -19.86 0.71 -7.07
N VAL A 258 -20.43 0.27 -5.94
CA VAL A 258 -20.87 -1.13 -5.75
C VAL A 258 -22.10 -1.44 -6.60
N ASP A 259 -23.10 -0.56 -6.62
CA ASP A 259 -24.31 -0.73 -7.44
C ASP A 259 -23.96 -0.73 -8.93
N TRP A 260 -23.09 0.18 -9.37
CA TRP A 260 -22.63 0.25 -10.75
C TRP A 260 -21.88 -1.01 -11.17
N GLY A 261 -20.91 -1.46 -10.36
CA GLY A 261 -20.11 -2.66 -10.66
C GLY A 261 -20.93 -3.96 -10.61
N ASN A 262 -21.99 -3.99 -9.78
CA ASN A 262 -22.90 -5.13 -9.69
C ASN A 262 -24.06 -5.09 -10.69
N SER A 263 -24.40 -3.91 -11.22
CA SER A 263 -25.41 -3.74 -12.27
C SER A 263 -24.94 -4.43 -13.55
N HIS A 264 -25.87 -4.89 -14.39
CA HIS A 264 -25.64 -5.72 -15.59
C HIS A 264 -25.29 -7.20 -15.36
N LYS A 265 -25.95 -7.84 -14.40
CA LYS A 265 -26.31 -9.27 -14.54
C LYS A 265 -27.33 -9.41 -15.67
N GLN A 266 -26.93 -9.53 -16.93
CA GLN A 266 -27.92 -9.92 -17.95
C GLN A 266 -28.47 -11.33 -17.61
N LYS A 267 -29.68 -11.32 -17.07
CA LYS A 267 -30.77 -12.32 -17.18
C LYS A 267 -30.73 -13.66 -16.43
N TRP A 268 -29.73 -14.06 -15.64
CA TRP A 268 -29.74 -15.44 -15.09
C TRP A 268 -30.08 -15.66 -13.60
N THR A 269 -30.29 -14.62 -12.78
CA THR A 269 -30.53 -14.82 -11.32
C THR A 269 -31.91 -14.39 -10.80
N ALA A 270 -32.77 -13.79 -11.63
CA ALA A 270 -34.13 -13.46 -11.21
C ALA A 270 -35.03 -14.70 -11.14
N VAL A 271 -34.75 -15.73 -11.95
CA VAL A 271 -35.51 -17.00 -11.95
C VAL A 271 -35.12 -17.87 -10.73
N LYS A 272 -33.83 -17.93 -10.36
CA LYS A 272 -33.39 -18.75 -9.22
C LYS A 272 -33.75 -18.21 -7.83
N ARG A 273 -33.71 -16.89 -7.63
CA ARG A 273 -34.04 -16.30 -6.31
C ARG A 273 -35.53 -16.39 -5.95
N ALA A 274 -36.40 -16.62 -6.94
CA ALA A 274 -37.83 -16.87 -6.70
C ALA A 274 -38.11 -18.34 -6.31
N GLU A 275 -37.26 -19.28 -6.71
CA GLU A 275 -37.38 -20.70 -6.31
C GLU A 275 -36.66 -21.01 -4.98
N GLU A 276 -35.53 -20.37 -4.69
CA GLU A 276 -34.75 -20.61 -3.45
C GLU A 276 -35.36 -19.94 -2.20
N ARG A 277 -36.34 -19.03 -2.35
CA ARG A 277 -37.15 -18.51 -1.22
C ARG A 277 -38.23 -19.48 -0.73
N LYS A 278 -38.49 -20.60 -1.44
CA LYS A 278 -39.47 -21.62 -1.03
C LYS A 278 -38.87 -22.80 -0.25
N THR A 279 -37.55 -22.89 -0.11
CA THR A 279 -36.89 -24.00 0.57
C THR A 279 -35.75 -23.51 1.46
N CYS A 280 -36.09 -22.82 2.54
CA CYS A 280 -35.18 -22.65 3.67
C CYS A 280 -35.90 -22.95 5.00
N LYS A 281 -36.32 -24.21 5.15
CA LYS A 281 -36.51 -24.92 6.43
C LYS A 281 -36.27 -26.43 6.21
N ARG A 282 -35.00 -26.87 6.12
CA ARG A 282 -34.48 -28.10 6.75
C ARG A 282 -33.02 -28.38 6.36
N GLN A 283 -32.32 -29.00 7.31
CA GLN A 283 -30.93 -29.44 7.34
C GLN A 283 -30.49 -30.43 6.25
N GLU A 284 -29.15 -30.39 6.02
CA GLU A 284 -28.17 -31.44 5.71
C GLU A 284 -28.36 -32.49 4.59
N SER A 285 -27.19 -32.78 3.97
CA SER A 285 -26.83 -33.89 3.07
C SER A 285 -27.26 -33.77 1.59
N ASP A 286 -26.29 -33.54 0.69
CA ASP A 286 -25.70 -34.58 -0.18
C ASP A 286 -24.78 -33.94 -1.25
N ARG A 287 -23.80 -34.74 -1.71
CA ARG A 287 -22.76 -34.43 -2.70
C ARG A 287 -23.29 -34.42 -4.14
N ARG A 288 -22.45 -33.80 -5.00
CA ARG A 288 -22.22 -34.00 -6.45
C ARG A 288 -22.91 -33.05 -7.43
N GLY A 289 -22.06 -32.23 -8.06
CA GLY A 289 -22.00 -32.07 -9.52
C GLY A 289 -23.02 -31.14 -10.18
N HIS A 290 -22.56 -29.96 -10.63
CA HIS A 290 -22.24 -29.72 -12.05
C HIS A 290 -21.83 -28.26 -12.31
N ARG A 291 -20.80 -28.13 -13.15
CA ARG A 291 -20.29 -26.89 -13.75
C ARG A 291 -21.38 -26.23 -14.59
N PHE A 292 -21.63 -24.95 -14.36
CA PHE A 292 -21.97 -24.01 -15.44
C PHE A 292 -21.26 -22.68 -15.15
N GLY A 293 -20.37 -22.29 -16.06
CA GLY A 293 -19.68 -21.00 -16.01
C GLY A 293 -20.67 -19.90 -16.35
N ALA A 294 -20.93 -19.02 -15.38
CA ALA A 294 -21.63 -17.76 -15.63
C ALA A 294 -20.65 -16.81 -16.33
N GLY A 295 -20.96 -16.43 -17.58
CA GLY A 295 -20.27 -15.35 -18.26
C GLY A 295 -20.49 -14.02 -17.53
N LEU A 296 -19.46 -13.18 -17.52
CA LEU A 296 -19.49 -11.84 -16.93
C LEU A 296 -20.33 -10.90 -17.82
N GLY A 297 -21.17 -10.06 -17.22
CA GLY A 297 -21.78 -8.92 -17.92
C GLY A 297 -20.77 -7.77 -18.07
N GLY A 298 -21.06 -6.78 -18.91
CA GLY A 298 -20.09 -5.72 -19.26
C GLY A 298 -19.51 -4.94 -18.06
N SER A 299 -20.32 -4.49 -17.11
CA SER A 299 -19.81 -3.77 -15.92
C SER A 299 -19.22 -4.67 -14.84
N ASP A 300 -19.68 -5.92 -14.71
CA ASP A 300 -19.08 -6.89 -13.77
C ASP A 300 -17.70 -7.36 -14.28
N ALA A 301 -17.55 -7.57 -15.59
CA ALA A 301 -16.27 -7.82 -16.25
C ALA A 301 -15.32 -6.63 -16.12
N PHE A 302 -15.85 -5.41 -16.27
CA PHE A 302 -15.09 -4.19 -16.09
C PHE A 302 -14.60 -4.02 -14.66
N ALA A 303 -15.47 -4.23 -13.66
CA ALA A 303 -15.11 -4.23 -12.25
C ALA A 303 -14.03 -5.28 -11.95
N GLN A 304 -14.22 -6.52 -12.42
CA GLN A 304 -13.20 -7.55 -12.29
C GLN A 304 -11.86 -7.13 -12.93
N GLY A 305 -11.92 -6.49 -14.10
CA GLY A 305 -10.75 -5.98 -14.82
C GLY A 305 -9.95 -4.97 -13.99
N ILE A 306 -10.62 -4.04 -13.30
CA ILE A 306 -9.96 -3.06 -12.42
C ILE A 306 -9.25 -3.78 -11.26
N GLY A 307 -9.94 -4.69 -10.57
CA GLY A 307 -9.36 -5.43 -9.44
C GLY A 307 -8.17 -6.29 -9.87
N LYS A 308 -8.26 -6.90 -11.06
CA LYS A 308 -7.20 -7.72 -11.64
C LYS A 308 -5.98 -6.87 -12.02
N ALA A 309 -6.18 -5.75 -12.71
CA ALA A 309 -5.10 -4.83 -13.09
C ALA A 309 -4.38 -4.25 -11.86
N ALA A 310 -5.11 -3.94 -10.79
CA ALA A 310 -4.53 -3.50 -9.51
C ALA A 310 -3.58 -4.55 -8.92
N SER A 311 -4.06 -5.79 -8.86
CA SER A 311 -3.32 -6.92 -8.29
C SER A 311 -2.12 -7.27 -9.15
N ASP A 312 -2.26 -7.27 -10.48
CA ASP A 312 -1.16 -7.50 -11.40
C ASP A 312 -0.08 -6.43 -11.24
N PHE A 313 -0.45 -5.14 -11.15
CA PHE A 313 0.49 -4.06 -10.83
C PHE A 313 1.26 -4.35 -9.53
N ILE A 314 0.58 -4.76 -8.45
CA ILE A 314 1.26 -5.06 -7.18
C ILE A 314 2.15 -6.32 -7.26
N GLN A 315 1.72 -7.34 -7.99
CA GLN A 315 2.45 -8.61 -8.14
C GLN A 315 3.67 -8.48 -9.06
N GLU A 316 3.61 -7.55 -10.02
CA GLU A 316 4.61 -7.39 -11.07
C GLU A 316 5.54 -6.23 -10.80
N GLU A 317 5.05 -5.07 -10.34
CA GLU A 317 5.81 -3.83 -10.18
C GLU A 317 6.22 -3.54 -8.73
N LEU A 318 5.64 -4.23 -7.75
CA LEU A 318 5.93 -4.02 -6.32
C LEU A 318 6.65 -5.20 -5.67
N LYS A 319 7.45 -5.95 -6.42
CA LYS A 319 8.30 -7.03 -5.86
C LYS A 319 9.44 -6.47 -5.02
N MET A 320 9.97 -7.27 -4.09
CA MET A 320 11.10 -6.86 -3.23
C MET A 320 12.34 -6.42 -4.04
N GLU A 321 12.58 -6.99 -5.22
CA GLU A 321 13.66 -6.54 -6.11
C GLU A 321 13.51 -5.07 -6.52
N TYR A 322 12.30 -4.62 -6.88
CA TYR A 322 12.03 -3.24 -7.22
C TYR A 322 12.01 -2.31 -6.01
N VAL A 323 11.59 -2.83 -4.86
CA VAL A 323 11.68 -2.12 -3.57
C VAL A 323 13.16 -1.79 -3.28
N TYR A 324 14.07 -2.76 -3.43
CA TYR A 324 15.50 -2.52 -3.26
C TYR A 324 16.10 -1.62 -4.35
N ASP A 325 15.70 -1.79 -5.61
CA ASP A 325 16.13 -0.91 -6.70
C ASP A 325 15.72 0.54 -6.41
N TYR A 326 14.48 0.78 -5.98
CA TYR A 326 14.02 2.11 -5.56
C TYR A 326 14.87 2.69 -4.42
N MET A 327 15.16 1.90 -3.36
CA MET A 327 16.04 2.34 -2.27
C MET A 327 17.41 2.75 -2.81
N PHE A 328 18.04 1.88 -3.60
CA PHE A 328 19.38 2.12 -4.11
C PHE A 328 19.41 3.42 -4.92
N HIS A 329 18.47 3.57 -5.85
CA HIS A 329 18.37 4.70 -6.74
C HIS A 329 18.10 6.01 -6.00
N LEU A 330 17.12 6.02 -5.10
CA LEU A 330 16.77 7.21 -4.31
C LEU A 330 17.96 7.69 -3.48
N LEU A 331 18.63 6.77 -2.78
CA LEU A 331 19.76 7.09 -1.92
C LEU A 331 20.99 7.52 -2.72
N ASN A 332 21.21 6.93 -3.91
CA ASN A 332 22.29 7.28 -4.80
C ASN A 332 22.11 8.70 -5.38
N GLU A 333 20.92 9.04 -5.88
CA GLU A 333 20.65 10.39 -6.39
C GLU A 333 20.66 11.43 -5.28
N TYR A 334 20.08 11.11 -4.11
CA TYR A 334 20.18 11.97 -2.94
C TYR A 334 21.64 12.26 -2.55
N ALA A 335 22.51 11.24 -2.57
CA ALA A 335 23.92 11.40 -2.22
C ALA A 335 24.67 12.34 -3.18
N LYS A 336 24.31 12.37 -4.47
CA LYS A 336 24.90 13.30 -5.45
C LYS A 336 24.56 14.76 -5.17
N LEU A 337 23.45 15.01 -4.49
CA LEU A 337 23.01 16.37 -4.14
C LEU A 337 23.73 16.92 -2.91
N LEU A 338 24.44 16.10 -2.13
CA LEU A 338 25.16 16.55 -0.94
C LEU A 338 26.33 17.46 -1.33
N THR A 339 26.30 18.71 -0.86
CA THR A 339 27.37 19.70 -1.10
C THR A 339 28.49 19.62 -0.07
N PHE A 340 28.50 18.57 0.75
CA PHE A 340 29.48 18.34 1.79
C PHE A 340 29.80 16.85 1.90
N LYS A 341 31.00 16.54 2.40
CA LYS A 341 31.38 15.16 2.70
C LYS A 341 30.81 14.72 4.05
N PRO A 342 29.96 13.67 4.12
CA PRO A 342 29.47 13.13 5.38
C PRO A 342 30.61 12.61 6.26
N ILE A 343 30.50 12.80 7.57
CA ILE A 343 31.47 12.32 8.57
C ILE A 343 30.71 11.44 9.56
N ARG A 344 31.23 10.24 9.85
CA ARG A 344 30.65 9.32 10.84
C ARG A 344 30.62 10.02 12.21
N PRO A 345 29.43 10.20 12.84
CA PRO A 345 29.36 10.75 14.19
C PRO A 345 30.09 9.86 15.21
N ARG A 346 30.75 10.46 16.21
CA ARG A 346 31.51 9.71 17.23
C ARG A 346 30.67 8.68 18.01
N LYS A 347 29.37 8.94 18.17
CA LYS A 347 28.41 8.07 18.87
C LYS A 347 27.64 7.15 17.91
N ALA A 348 27.99 7.11 16.63
CA ALA A 348 27.30 6.24 15.68
C ALA A 348 27.63 4.77 15.98
N ILE A 349 26.59 3.96 16.05
CA ILE A 349 26.68 2.50 16.18
C ILE A 349 26.55 1.91 14.78
N GLU A 350 27.39 0.93 14.47
CA GLU A 350 27.27 0.17 13.24
C GLU A 350 26.14 -0.84 13.36
N LEU A 351 25.22 -0.84 12.39
CA LEU A 351 24.13 -1.80 12.33
C LEU A 351 24.43 -2.81 11.23
N CYS A 352 24.54 -4.08 11.61
CA CYS A 352 24.61 -5.21 10.69
C CYS A 352 23.29 -5.98 10.74
N ALA A 353 22.83 -6.48 9.59
CA ALA A 353 21.56 -7.20 9.50
C ALA A 353 21.57 -8.46 10.38
N GLU A 354 22.69 -9.17 10.42
CA GLU A 354 22.89 -10.35 11.25
C GLU A 354 22.84 -10.00 12.74
N THR A 355 23.44 -8.88 13.15
CA THR A 355 23.41 -8.43 14.55
C THR A 355 22.00 -8.07 14.99
N MET A 356 21.21 -7.41 14.12
CA MET A 356 19.80 -7.13 14.39
C MET A 356 18.98 -8.41 14.51
N ALA A 357 19.20 -9.38 13.61
CA ALA A 357 18.50 -10.67 13.63
C ALA A 357 18.90 -11.54 14.84
N CYS A 358 20.15 -11.49 15.29
CA CYS A 358 20.65 -12.26 16.42
C CYS A 358 20.02 -11.84 17.76
N GLN A 359 19.76 -10.54 17.93
CA GLN A 359 19.16 -9.99 19.15
C GLN A 359 17.64 -10.13 19.20
N ALA A 360 17.00 -10.41 18.06
CA ALA A 360 15.57 -10.60 17.99
C ALA A 360 15.15 -11.98 18.50
N GLU A 361 13.91 -12.08 18.98
CA GLU A 361 13.29 -13.33 19.45
C GLU A 361 11.96 -13.59 18.75
N GLY A 362 11.45 -14.83 18.85
CA GLY A 362 10.12 -15.21 18.36
C GLY A 362 9.87 -14.90 16.87
N LEU A 363 8.69 -14.32 16.58
CA LEU A 363 8.28 -13.94 15.24
C LEU A 363 9.18 -12.88 14.62
N GLN A 364 9.71 -11.95 15.43
CA GLN A 364 10.61 -10.91 14.96
C GLN A 364 11.89 -11.53 14.38
N LYS A 365 12.49 -12.49 15.11
CA LYS A 365 13.65 -13.25 14.61
C LYS A 365 13.33 -13.99 13.32
N LYS A 366 12.17 -14.65 13.27
CA LYS A 366 11.73 -15.37 12.07
C LYS A 366 11.64 -14.45 10.86
N PHE A 367 10.99 -13.30 11.00
CA PHE A 367 10.80 -12.34 9.90
C PHE A 367 12.12 -11.71 9.47
N PHE A 368 13.02 -11.39 10.41
CA PHE A 368 14.37 -10.93 10.06
C PHE A 368 15.15 -11.98 9.27
N MET A 369 15.16 -13.23 9.72
CA MET A 369 15.88 -14.30 9.02
C MET A 369 15.29 -14.60 7.63
N GLU A 370 13.97 -14.51 7.49
CA GLU A 370 13.26 -14.73 6.22
C GLU A 370 13.48 -13.60 5.21
N SER A 371 13.69 -12.38 5.69
CA SER A 371 13.94 -11.19 4.87
C SER A 371 15.42 -10.82 4.74
N LEU A 372 16.32 -11.61 5.33
CA LEU A 372 17.76 -11.43 5.24
C LEU A 372 18.25 -11.73 3.82
N GLU A 373 18.91 -10.76 3.19
CA GLU A 373 19.59 -10.96 1.91
C GLU A 373 20.97 -11.55 2.15
N ASN A 374 21.26 -12.70 1.53
CA ASN A 374 22.49 -13.46 1.76
C ASN A 374 23.75 -12.83 1.14
N GLY A 375 23.58 -11.76 0.36
CA GLY A 375 24.68 -11.07 -0.31
C GLY A 375 24.19 -10.02 -1.30
N PRO A 376 25.11 -9.23 -1.88
CA PRO A 376 24.79 -8.29 -2.94
C PRO A 376 24.29 -9.02 -4.19
N SER A 377 23.50 -8.32 -5.00
CA SER A 377 23.08 -8.85 -6.31
C SER A 377 24.29 -9.07 -7.22
N TYR A 378 24.24 -10.14 -8.02
CA TYR A 378 25.18 -10.40 -9.11
C TYR A 378 24.78 -9.71 -10.43
N THR A 379 23.65 -9.01 -10.43
CA THR A 379 23.20 -8.18 -11.55
C THR A 379 23.44 -6.71 -11.26
N SER A 380 23.76 -5.95 -12.30
CA SER A 380 23.85 -4.49 -12.17
C SER A 380 22.50 -3.92 -11.76
N PRO A 381 22.47 -2.83 -10.97
CA PRO A 381 21.24 -2.06 -10.76
C PRO A 381 20.60 -1.70 -12.10
N CYS A 382 19.28 -1.65 -12.16
CA CYS A 382 18.59 -1.19 -13.36
C CYS A 382 18.99 0.25 -13.72
N THR A 383 18.78 0.63 -14.98
CA THR A 383 18.98 2.02 -15.36
C THR A 383 17.78 2.83 -14.90
N MET A 384 18.05 3.88 -14.13
CA MET A 384 17.00 4.82 -13.73
C MET A 384 16.46 5.53 -14.97
N PRO A 385 15.13 5.63 -15.14
CA PRO A 385 14.58 6.36 -16.26
C PRO A 385 14.90 7.85 -16.12
N ASN A 386 14.89 8.55 -17.25
CA ASN A 386 15.01 10.00 -17.25
C ASN A 386 13.82 10.63 -16.50
N PRO A 387 14.01 11.86 -15.94
CA PRO A 387 12.90 12.65 -15.42
C PRO A 387 11.80 12.80 -16.46
N TYR A 388 10.55 12.96 -16.01
CA TYR A 388 9.47 13.28 -16.93
C TYR A 388 9.71 14.66 -17.54
N ASP A 389 9.52 14.79 -18.85
CA ASP A 389 9.38 16.11 -19.43
C ASP A 389 8.08 16.76 -18.90
N PRO A 390 8.06 18.09 -18.67
CA PRO A 390 6.89 18.75 -18.09
C PRO A 390 5.58 18.50 -18.86
N PRO A 391 5.55 18.46 -20.21
CA PRO A 391 4.36 18.06 -20.96
C PRO A 391 3.86 16.64 -20.65
N SER A 392 4.74 15.64 -20.61
CA SER A 392 4.37 14.26 -20.30
C SER A 392 3.83 14.12 -18.87
N LEU A 393 4.49 14.77 -17.90
CA LEU A 393 4.02 14.78 -16.51
C LEU A 393 2.63 15.41 -16.42
N HIS A 394 2.44 16.58 -17.05
CA HIS A 394 1.15 17.25 -17.10
C HIS A 394 0.06 16.38 -17.75
N ALA A 395 0.39 15.65 -18.82
CA ALA A 395 -0.54 14.75 -19.48
C ALA A 395 -0.99 13.59 -18.56
N ILE A 396 -0.08 13.01 -17.79
CA ILE A 396 -0.39 11.97 -16.79
C ILE A 396 -1.33 12.52 -15.72
N LEU A 397 -0.99 13.66 -15.13
CA LEU A 397 -1.79 14.29 -14.07
C LEU A 397 -3.18 14.66 -14.58
N LYS A 398 -3.27 15.28 -15.76
CA LYS A 398 -4.54 15.63 -16.41
C LYS A 398 -5.38 14.41 -16.73
N ARG A 399 -4.76 13.30 -17.19
CA ARG A 399 -5.47 12.04 -17.42
C ARG A 399 -6.09 11.50 -16.15
N LYS A 400 -5.36 11.52 -15.02
CA LYS A 400 -5.89 11.09 -13.72
C LYS A 400 -7.06 11.96 -13.28
N GLU A 401 -6.93 13.28 -13.37
CA GLU A 401 -7.98 14.22 -12.99
C GLU A 401 -9.24 14.01 -13.84
N ASN A 402 -9.08 13.84 -15.16
CA ASN A 402 -10.19 13.59 -16.07
C ASN A 402 -10.92 12.28 -15.77
N SER A 403 -10.19 11.20 -15.46
CA SER A 403 -10.80 9.92 -15.06
C SER A 403 -11.63 10.06 -13.77
N ILE A 404 -11.15 10.83 -12.79
CA ILE A 404 -11.91 11.09 -11.56
C ILE A 404 -13.17 11.91 -11.86
N LYS A 405 -13.04 13.01 -12.60
CA LYS A 405 -14.19 13.85 -13.02
C LYS A 405 -15.25 13.05 -13.79
N GLN A 406 -14.83 12.08 -14.59
CA GLN A 406 -15.74 11.19 -15.31
C GLN A 406 -16.55 10.30 -14.35
N VAL A 407 -15.91 9.72 -13.33
CA VAL A 407 -16.62 8.94 -12.29
C VAL A 407 -17.58 9.81 -11.51
N GLU A 408 -17.18 11.03 -11.15
CA GLU A 408 -18.06 11.99 -10.46
C GLU A 408 -19.30 12.34 -11.31
N LEU A 409 -19.13 12.48 -12.63
CA LEU A 409 -20.25 12.68 -13.56
C LEU A 409 -21.18 11.47 -13.61
N TRP A 410 -20.62 10.24 -13.66
CA TRP A 410 -21.42 9.02 -13.61
C TRP A 410 -22.19 8.89 -12.30
N GLU A 411 -21.56 9.20 -11.18
CA GLU A 411 -22.18 9.19 -9.85
C GLU A 411 -23.34 10.20 -9.80
N LYS A 412 -23.12 11.43 -10.27
CA LYS A 412 -24.17 12.45 -10.34
C LYS A 412 -25.37 11.98 -11.17
N ASN A 413 -25.12 11.46 -12.38
CA ASN A 413 -26.18 10.98 -13.26
C ASN A 413 -26.96 9.80 -12.65
N PHE A 414 -26.27 8.91 -11.92
CA PHE A 414 -26.90 7.80 -11.22
C PHE A 414 -27.90 8.28 -10.17
N TRP A 415 -27.50 9.22 -9.31
CA TRP A 415 -28.36 9.77 -8.27
C TRP A 415 -29.50 10.64 -8.83
N ASP A 416 -29.23 11.45 -9.85
CA ASP A 416 -30.24 12.26 -10.54
C ASP A 416 -31.34 11.37 -11.17
N ASN A 417 -30.99 10.19 -11.66
CA ASN A 417 -31.94 9.24 -12.22
C ASN A 417 -32.74 8.50 -11.15
N GLN A 418 -32.15 8.16 -10.00
CA GLN A 418 -32.89 7.55 -8.90
C GLN A 418 -33.93 8.51 -8.31
N ASN A 419 -33.58 9.78 -8.15
CA ASN A 419 -34.50 10.81 -7.64
C ASN A 419 -35.68 11.11 -8.57
N LYS A 420 -35.60 10.74 -9.86
CA LYS A 420 -36.69 10.85 -10.83
C LYS A 420 -37.62 9.63 -10.82
N GLN A 421 -37.19 8.52 -10.22
CA GLN A 421 -37.94 7.26 -10.15
C GLN A 421 -38.69 7.09 -8.82
N THR A 422 -38.28 7.82 -7.77
CA THR A 422 -39.04 8.07 -6.54
C THR A 422 -39.98 9.25 -6.71
#